data_AF-A0A6M0HVI1-F1
#
_entry.id   AF-A0A6M0HVI1-F1
#
_cell.length_a   1.000
_cell.length_b   1.000
_cell.length_c   1.000
_cell.angle_alpha   90.00
_cell.angle_beta   90.00
_cell.angle_gamma   90.00
#
_symmetry.space_group_name_H-M   'P 1'
#
loop_
_entity.id
_entity.type
_entity.pdbx_description
1 polymer ?
#
loop_
_entity_poly.entity_id
_entity_poly.type
_entity_poly.pdbx_seq_one_letter_code
_entity_poly.pdbx_strand_id
1 'polypeptide(L)'
;MLRHFHQQKLLHDAFEITLDRTGVNSKNQRIQMRFDWKDYVRWREDNYIVLIYQSDISYQMIPKRAVSAEQLEDIRFFALAAGVPGCQVR
;
A
#
# COMPACT_ATOMS: atom_id res chain seq x y z
N MET A 1 -2.73 -13.42 14.19
CA MET A 1 -2.96 -12.79 12.86
C MET A 1 -4.42 -12.85 12.41
N LEU A 2 -5.10 -14.00 12.44
CA LEU A 2 -6.51 -14.12 11.98
C LEU A 2 -7.52 -13.19 12.69
N ARG A 3 -7.36 -12.96 14.01
CA ARG A 3 -8.28 -12.09 14.77
C ARG A 3 -8.30 -10.64 14.23
N HIS A 4 -7.14 -10.07 13.94
CA HIS A 4 -7.06 -8.70 13.41
C HIS A 4 -7.62 -8.61 11.99
N PHE A 5 -7.38 -9.62 11.16
CA PHE A 5 -7.96 -9.71 9.83
C PHE A 5 -9.50 -9.66 9.86
N HIS A 6 -10.14 -10.47 10.70
CA HIS A 6 -11.60 -10.46 10.87
C HIS A 6 -12.16 -9.14 11.46
N GLN A 7 -11.35 -8.42 12.24
CA GLN A 7 -11.73 -7.14 12.82
C GLN A 7 -11.59 -5.97 11.82
N GLN A 8 -10.71 -6.12 10.82
CA GLN A 8 -10.51 -5.13 9.76
C GLN A 8 -11.59 -5.28 8.70
N LYS A 9 -12.83 -4.94 9.06
CA LYS A 9 -14.02 -5.07 8.20
C LYS A 9 -13.86 -4.43 6.81
N LEU A 10 -13.04 -3.39 6.72
CA LEU A 10 -12.72 -2.72 5.46
C LEU A 10 -11.93 -3.60 4.49
N LEU A 11 -11.03 -4.47 4.97
CA LEU A 11 -10.26 -5.38 4.10
C LEU A 11 -11.13 -6.41 3.36
N HIS A 12 -12.39 -6.57 3.78
CA HIS A 12 -13.35 -7.45 3.13
C HIS A 12 -14.12 -6.75 2.01
N ASP A 13 -14.07 -5.42 1.92
CA ASP A 13 -14.69 -4.64 0.86
C ASP A 13 -13.69 -4.47 -0.31
N ALA A 14 -14.19 -4.53 -1.55
CA ALA A 14 -13.35 -4.27 -2.72
C ALA A 14 -12.79 -2.85 -2.69
N PHE A 15 -11.46 -2.74 -2.80
CA PHE A 15 -10.76 -1.46 -2.91
C PHE A 15 -10.27 -1.26 -4.34
N GLU A 16 -10.53 -0.07 -4.88
CA GLU A 16 -9.83 0.44 -6.04
C GLU A 16 -8.63 1.23 -5.55
N ILE A 17 -7.43 0.85 -6.01
CA ILE A 17 -6.19 1.54 -5.71
C ILE A 17 -5.65 2.12 -7.03
N THR A 18 -5.42 3.42 -7.04
CA THR A 18 -4.75 4.14 -8.12
C THR A 18 -3.42 4.66 -7.60
N LEU A 19 -2.37 4.36 -8.34
CA LEU A 19 -0.98 4.71 -8.02
C LEU A 19 -0.48 5.60 -9.15
N ASP A 20 0.05 6.76 -8.80
CA ASP A 20 0.66 7.65 -9.78
C ASP A 20 1.87 8.37 -9.16
N ARG A 21 2.44 9.32 -9.91
CA ARG A 21 3.61 10.11 -9.48
C ARG A 21 3.35 10.97 -8.25
N THR A 22 2.10 11.32 -7.96
CA THR A 22 1.73 12.21 -6.86
C THR A 22 1.54 11.42 -5.56
N GLY A 23 0.97 10.22 -5.65
CA GLY A 23 0.70 9.43 -4.46
C GLY A 23 -0.11 8.18 -4.71
N VAL A 24 -0.70 7.71 -3.61
CA VAL A 24 -1.61 6.58 -3.61
C VAL A 24 -3.01 7.07 -3.27
N ASN A 25 -3.95 6.77 -4.16
CA ASN A 25 -5.37 7.01 -3.93
C ASN A 25 -6.07 5.66 -3.82
N SER A 26 -6.76 5.42 -2.73
CA SER A 26 -7.53 4.21 -2.52
C SER A 26 -8.94 4.56 -2.12
N LYS A 27 -9.91 3.92 -2.78
CA LYS A 27 -11.32 4.09 -2.45
C LYS A 27 -12.02 2.75 -2.36
N ASN A 28 -13.04 2.69 -1.53
CA ASN A 28 -14.07 1.66 -1.56
C ASN A 28 -15.44 2.34 -1.45
N GLN A 29 -16.51 1.58 -1.22
CA GLN A 29 -17.86 2.15 -1.11
C GLN A 29 -18.05 3.11 0.08
N ARG A 30 -17.15 3.09 1.07
CA ARG A 30 -17.29 3.82 2.34
C ARG A 30 -16.18 4.83 2.61
N ILE A 31 -15.05 4.69 1.95
CA ILE A 31 -13.81 5.38 2.28
C ILE A 31 -13.14 5.84 1.00
N GLN A 32 -12.61 7.06 1.04
CA GLN A 32 -11.61 7.55 0.11
C GLN A 32 -10.39 8.01 0.91
N MET A 33 -9.22 7.52 0.55
CA MET A 33 -7.94 7.92 1.13
C MET A 33 -7.01 8.37 0.02
N ARG A 34 -6.35 9.49 0.23
CA ARG A 34 -5.29 10.00 -0.64
C ARG A 34 -4.11 10.36 0.24
N PHE A 35 -2.95 9.82 -0.10
CA PHE A 35 -1.69 10.14 0.55
C PHE A 35 -0.66 10.44 -0.52
N ASP A 36 0.04 11.56 -0.39
CA ASP A 36 1.18 11.86 -1.24
C ASP A 36 2.32 10.91 -0.88
N TRP A 37 3.22 10.63 -1.83
CA TRP A 37 4.34 9.73 -1.53
C TRP A 37 5.20 10.19 -0.34
N LYS A 38 5.36 11.51 -0.18
CA LYS A 38 6.11 12.14 0.93
C LYS A 38 5.50 11.90 2.32
N ASP A 39 4.22 11.55 2.39
CA ASP A 39 3.51 11.33 3.66
C ASP A 39 3.77 9.92 4.22
N TYR A 40 4.43 9.06 3.44
CA TYR A 40 4.83 7.72 3.86
C TYR A 40 6.21 7.71 4.50
N VAL A 41 6.33 6.96 5.59
CA VAL A 41 7.56 6.87 6.39
C VAL A 41 8.45 5.69 5.97
N ARG A 42 7.87 4.64 5.40
CA ARG A 42 8.59 3.47 4.85
C ARG A 42 7.66 2.58 4.02
N TRP A 43 8.24 1.69 3.24
CA TRP A 43 7.53 0.55 2.66
C TRP A 43 8.27 -0.77 2.92
N ARG A 44 7.52 -1.87 2.93
CA ARG A 44 8.03 -3.24 3.05
C ARG A 44 7.33 -4.13 2.04
N GLU A 45 8.06 -5.09 1.51
CA GLU A 45 7.55 -6.03 0.52
C GLU A 45 8.02 -7.45 0.86
N ASP A 46 7.10 -8.41 0.82
CA ASP A 46 7.41 -9.84 0.86
C ASP A 46 6.92 -10.52 -0.43
N ASN A 47 6.87 -11.85 -0.48
CA ASN A 47 6.42 -12.58 -1.66
C ASN A 47 4.94 -12.38 -2.03
N TYR A 48 4.09 -11.88 -1.13
CA TYR A 48 2.64 -11.83 -1.28
C TYR A 48 2.04 -10.43 -1.21
N ILE A 49 2.64 -9.52 -0.46
CA ILE A 49 2.08 -8.21 -0.16
C ILE A 49 3.14 -7.10 -0.22
N VAL A 50 2.68 -5.90 -0.53
CA VAL A 50 3.38 -4.64 -0.29
C VAL A 50 2.66 -3.89 0.82
N LEU A 51 3.42 -3.42 1.81
CA LEU A 51 2.94 -2.59 2.91
C LEU A 51 3.57 -1.20 2.79
N ILE A 52 2.75 -0.15 2.74
CA ILE A 52 3.22 1.24 2.71
C ILE A 52 2.72 1.94 3.98
N TYR A 53 3.64 2.47 4.77
CA TYR A 53 3.38 2.94 6.14
C TYR A 53 3.24 4.46 6.19
N GLN A 54 2.14 4.98 6.74
CA GLN A 54 2.00 6.40 7.09
C GLN A 54 2.53 6.70 8.51
N SER A 55 2.59 5.68 9.37
CA SER A 55 3.18 5.75 10.71
C SER A 55 3.65 4.36 11.13
N ASP A 56 4.19 4.20 12.34
CA ASP A 56 4.59 2.88 12.83
C ASP A 56 3.42 1.89 12.99
N ILE A 57 2.19 2.40 13.12
CA ILE A 57 0.98 1.60 13.35
C ILE A 57 -0.03 1.66 12.20
N SER A 58 0.11 2.63 11.29
CA SER A 58 -0.77 2.80 10.13
C SER A 58 -0.05 2.38 8.86
N TYR A 59 -0.67 1.47 8.13
CA TYR A 59 -0.19 1.02 6.83
C TYR A 59 -1.34 0.71 5.90
N GLN A 60 -1.08 0.86 4.61
CA GLN A 60 -1.91 0.29 3.56
C GLN A 60 -1.31 -1.04 3.09
N MET A 61 -2.17 -2.05 2.92
CA MET A 61 -1.80 -3.36 2.41
C MET A 61 -2.24 -3.49 0.95
N ILE A 62 -1.30 -3.84 0.09
CA ILE A 62 -1.51 -4.06 -1.34
C ILE A 62 -1.15 -5.51 -1.65
N PRO A 63 -2.14 -6.41 -1.83
CA PRO A 63 -1.87 -7.79 -2.22
C PRO A 63 -1.32 -7.86 -3.64
N LYS A 64 -0.16 -8.52 -3.83
CA LYS A 64 0.47 -8.65 -5.16
C LYS A 64 -0.41 -9.36 -6.18
N ARG A 65 -1.25 -10.29 -5.72
CA ARG A 65 -2.23 -10.97 -6.58
C ARG A 65 -3.28 -10.05 -7.19
N ALA A 66 -3.43 -8.82 -6.69
CA ALA A 66 -4.42 -7.85 -7.14
C ALA A 66 -3.82 -6.77 -8.05
N VAL A 67 -2.52 -6.84 -8.35
CA VAL A 67 -1.79 -5.85 -9.15
C VAL A 67 -0.91 -6.54 -10.19
N SER A 68 -0.64 -5.87 -11.30
CA SER A 68 0.29 -6.36 -12.33
C SER A 68 1.75 -6.21 -11.88
N ALA A 69 2.67 -6.90 -12.57
CA ALA A 69 4.11 -6.76 -12.34
C ALA A 69 4.58 -5.31 -12.58
N GLU A 70 4.07 -4.67 -13.64
CA GLU A 70 4.34 -3.25 -13.96
C GLU A 70 3.90 -2.32 -12.82
N GLN A 71 2.70 -2.52 -12.28
CA GLN A 71 2.20 -1.73 -11.15
C GLN A 71 3.05 -1.91 -9.88
N LEU A 72 3.61 -3.10 -9.66
CA LEU A 72 4.55 -3.32 -8.55
C LEU A 72 5.86 -2.58 -8.75
N GLU A 73 6.37 -2.52 -9.99
CA GLU A 73 7.56 -1.73 -10.31
C GLU A 73 7.30 -0.24 -10.14
N ASP A 74 6.14 0.25 -10.56
CA ASP A 74 5.72 1.64 -10.37
C ASP A 74 5.69 2.04 -8.88
N ILE A 75 5.13 1.19 -8.00
CA ILE A 75 5.14 1.43 -6.55
C ILE A 75 6.56 1.62 -6.03
N ARG A 76 7.47 0.71 -6.40
CA ARG A 76 8.87 0.76 -5.96
C ARG A 76 9.56 2.01 -6.50
N PHE A 77 9.33 2.33 -7.77
CA PHE A 77 9.91 3.48 -8.45
C PHE A 77 9.45 4.80 -7.82
N PHE A 78 8.14 4.99 -7.63
CA PHE A 78 7.60 6.22 -7.04
C PHE A 78 7.96 6.39 -5.57
N ALA A 79 7.93 5.31 -4.79
CA ALA A 79 8.38 5.34 -3.40
C ALA A 79 9.85 5.76 -3.28
N LEU A 80 10.71 5.18 -4.13
CA LEU A 80 12.13 5.55 -4.18
C LEU A 80 12.34 7.00 -4.62
N ALA A 81 11.64 7.44 -5.68
CA ALA A 81 11.74 8.81 -6.19
C ALA A 81 11.30 9.85 -5.15
N ALA A 82 10.37 9.50 -4.27
CA ALA A 82 9.92 10.34 -3.16
C ALA A 82 10.81 10.25 -1.90
N GLY A 83 11.87 9.45 -1.92
CA GLY A 83 12.77 9.26 -0.78
C GLY A 83 12.22 8.38 0.33
N VAL A 84 11.17 7.60 0.07
CA VAL A 84 10.56 6.69 1.06
C VAL A 84 11.40 5.41 1.15
N PRO A 85 12.01 5.10 2.32
CA PRO A 85 12.88 3.95 2.46
C PRO A 85 12.11 2.63 2.32
N GLY A 86 12.71 1.68 1.61
CA GLY A 86 12.12 0.39 1.29
C GLY A 86 12.96 -0.80 1.73
N CYS A 87 12.30 -1.92 2.04
CA CYS A 87 12.98 -3.20 2.25
C CYS A 87 12.16 -4.34 1.67
N GLN A 88 12.83 -5.18 0.87
CA GLN A 88 12.31 -6.48 0.45
C GLN A 88 12.71 -7.53 1.50
N VAL A 89 11.72 -8.09 2.17
CA VAL A 89 11.86 -9.15 3.16
C VAL A 89 11.75 -10.47 2.40
N ARG A 90 12.80 -11.29 2.47
CA ARG A 90 12.84 -12.62 1.82
C ARG A 90 11.85 -13.58 2.47
#